data_AF-A0A3P7IZB2-F1
#
_entry.id   AF-A0A3P7IZB2-F1
#
_cell.length_a   1.000
_cell.length_b   1.000
_cell.length_c   1.000
_cell.angle_alpha   90.00
_cell.angle_beta   90.00
_cell.angle_gamma   90.00
#
_symmetry.space_group_name_H-M   'P 1'
#
loop_
_entity.id
_entity.type
_entity.pdbx_description
1 polymer ?
#
loop_
_entity_poly.entity_id
_entity_poly.type
_entity_poly.pdbx_seq_one_letter_code
_entity_poly.pdbx_strand_id
1 'polypeptide(L)'
;MPCSPIHYDLENITSYVTNVMGSRCQSDAIWIPTVITYSIIFIVGTVGNICTCLVIIRNKSMHTHTNYYLLSLALSDLLVLFLGIVPFLL
;
A
#
# COMPACT_ATOMS: atom_id res chain seq x y z
N MET A 1 5.53 -11.87 1.34
CA MET A 1 6.43 -13.01 1.07
C MET A 1 6.49 -13.88 2.32
N PRO A 2 6.24 -15.20 2.23
CA PRO A 2 6.56 -16.09 3.33
C PRO A 2 8.08 -16.12 3.46
N CYS A 3 8.59 -15.78 4.65
CA CYS A 3 10.02 -15.75 4.90
C CYS A 3 10.44 -17.07 5.55
N SER A 4 11.31 -17.82 4.85
CA SER A 4 11.86 -19.08 5.35
C SER A 4 12.75 -18.81 6.57
N PRO A 5 12.68 -19.63 7.64
CA PRO A 5 13.57 -19.48 8.78
C PRO A 5 15.03 -19.66 8.35
N ILE A 6 15.90 -18.74 8.79
CA ILE A 6 17.33 -18.78 8.49
C ILE A 6 17.97 -19.87 9.36
N HIS A 7 18.54 -20.89 8.72
CA HIS A 7 19.40 -21.87 9.38
C HIS A 7 20.86 -21.55 9.06
N TYR A 8 21.62 -21.21 10.10
CA TYR A 8 23.07 -21.13 10.00
C TYR A 8 23.67 -22.52 10.24
N ASP A 9 24.84 -22.79 9.64
CA ASP A 9 25.58 -24.06 9.85
C ASP A 9 25.88 -24.36 11.33
N LEU A 10 25.81 -23.35 12.20
CA LEU A 10 25.85 -23.50 13.65
C LEU A 10 24.46 -23.26 14.26
N GLU A 11 23.83 -24.34 14.74
CA GLU A 11 22.55 -24.29 15.45
C GLU A 11 22.60 -23.39 16.71
N ASN A 12 23.77 -23.35 17.37
CA ASN A 12 24.02 -22.49 18.53
C ASN A 12 23.92 -21.00 18.19
N ILE A 13 24.38 -20.61 17.00
CA ILE A 13 24.28 -19.22 16.52
C ILE A 13 22.84 -18.91 16.13
N THR A 14 22.16 -19.83 15.44
CA THR A 14 20.75 -19.69 15.08
C THR A 14 19.89 -19.41 16.32
N SER A 15 20.04 -20.22 17.37
CA SER A 15 19.29 -20.08 18.62
C SER A 15 19.62 -18.79 19.38
N TYR A 16 20.90 -18.37 19.39
CA TYR A 16 21.30 -17.12 20.03
C TYR A 16 20.69 -15.90 19.33
N VAL A 17 20.75 -15.86 18.00
CA VAL A 17 20.20 -14.76 17.22
C VAL A 17 18.68 -14.68 17.38
N THR A 18 17.98 -15.81 17.34
CA THR A 18 16.52 -15.84 17.54
C THR A 18 16.11 -15.41 18.95
N ASN A 19 16.87 -15.77 19.98
CA ASN A 19 16.58 -15.35 21.36
C ASN A 19 16.87 -13.87 21.61
N VAL A 20 17.92 -13.31 20.99
CA VAL A 20 18.31 -11.90 21.22
C VAL A 20 17.52 -10.93 20.35
N MET A 21 17.31 -11.25 19.07
CA MET A 21 16.68 -10.34 18.10
C MET A 21 15.23 -10.71 17.77
N GLY A 22 14.76 -11.89 18.22
CA GLY A 22 13.44 -12.40 17.88
C GLY A 22 13.36 -12.97 16.46
N SER A 23 12.17 -13.44 16.11
CA SER A 23 11.89 -13.89 14.75
C SER A 23 11.82 -12.70 13.80
N ARG A 24 12.56 -12.74 12.69
CA ARG A 24 12.50 -11.70 11.65
C ARG A 24 11.20 -11.76 10.84
N CYS A 25 10.53 -12.92 10.87
CA CYS A 25 9.30 -13.15 10.13
C CYS A 25 8.12 -12.56 10.89
N GLN A 26 7.44 -11.61 10.26
CA GLN A 26 6.11 -11.20 10.70
C GLN A 26 5.15 -12.37 10.44
N SER A 27 4.38 -12.77 11.46
CA SER A 27 3.48 -13.92 11.35
C SER A 27 2.52 -13.77 10.17
N ASP A 28 2.27 -14.87 9.46
CA ASP A 28 1.34 -14.93 8.32
C ASP A 28 -0.04 -14.37 8.68
N ALA A 29 -0.41 -14.50 9.96
CA ALA A 29 -1.64 -13.96 10.53
C ALA A 29 -1.75 -12.43 10.50
N ILE A 30 -0.61 -11.71 10.44
CA ILE A 30 -0.58 -10.23 10.35
C ILE A 30 -0.41 -9.80 8.91
N TRP A 31 0.37 -10.53 8.12
CA TRP A 31 0.65 -10.17 6.73
C TRP A 31 -0.61 -10.24 5.86
N ILE A 32 -1.37 -11.34 5.94
CA ILE A 32 -2.59 -11.56 5.16
C ILE A 32 -3.62 -10.41 5.33
N PRO A 33 -4.06 -10.06 6.57
CA PRO A 33 -5.03 -8.98 6.74
C PRO A 33 -4.49 -7.61 6.32
N THR A 34 -3.18 -7.40 6.42
CA THR A 34 -2.52 -6.17 5.96
C THR A 34 -2.65 -6.04 4.44
N VAL A 35 -2.29 -7.08 3.68
CA VAL A 35 -2.44 -7.12 2.20
C VAL A 35 -3.88 -6.81 1.78
N ILE A 36 -4.84 -7.46 2.44
CA ILE A 36 -6.27 -7.32 2.13
C ILE A 36 -6.73 -5.87 2.40
N THR A 37 -6.38 -5.31 3.55
CA THR A 37 -6.79 -3.95 3.94
C THR A 37 -6.24 -2.90 2.97
N TYR A 38 -4.95 -2.98 2.63
CA TYR A 38 -4.35 -2.09 1.63
C TYR A 38 -5.00 -2.25 0.24
N SER A 39 -5.37 -3.47 -0.15
CA SER A 39 -6.07 -3.71 -1.42
C SER A 39 -7.48 -3.09 -1.42
N ILE A 40 -8.22 -3.17 -0.32
CA ILE A 40 -9.55 -2.54 -0.19
C ILE A 40 -9.42 -1.02 -0.26
N ILE A 41 -8.48 -0.43 0.47
CA ILE A 41 -8.21 1.01 0.44
C ILE A 41 -7.85 1.46 -0.98
N PHE A 42 -7.10 0.64 -1.73
CA PHE A 42 -6.79 0.90 -3.13
C PHE A 42 -8.04 0.93 -4.02
N ILE A 43 -8.93 -0.06 -3.90
CA ILE A 43 -10.16 -0.10 -4.70
C ILE A 43 -11.06 1.09 -4.33
N VAL A 44 -11.27 1.36 -3.05
CA VAL A 44 -12.13 2.47 -2.59
C VAL A 44 -11.52 3.82 -2.99
N GLY A 45 -10.21 3.98 -2.84
CA GLY A 45 -9.50 5.21 -3.19
C GLY A 45 -9.47 5.47 -4.70
N THR A 46 -9.25 4.44 -5.53
CA THR A 46 -9.33 4.59 -7.00
C THR A 46 -10.75 4.91 -7.46
N VAL A 47 -11.76 4.20 -6.97
CA VAL A 47 -13.16 4.46 -7.31
C VAL A 47 -13.57 5.86 -6.86
N GLY A 48 -13.23 6.26 -5.63
CA GLY A 48 -13.51 7.58 -5.08
C GLY A 48 -12.91 8.71 -5.93
N ASN A 49 -11.63 8.60 -6.29
CA ASN A 49 -10.93 9.59 -7.10
C ASN A 49 -11.39 9.63 -8.57
N ILE A 50 -11.76 8.48 -9.14
CA ILE A 50 -12.36 8.41 -10.48
C ILE A 50 -13.75 9.04 -10.48
N CYS A 51 -14.57 8.82 -9.44
CA CYS A 51 -15.88 9.43 -9.30
C CYS A 51 -15.80 10.96 -9.21
N THR A 52 -14.88 11.52 -8.42
CA THR A 52 -14.64 12.98 -8.39
C THR A 52 -14.19 13.49 -9.76
N CYS A 53 -13.27 12.80 -10.43
CA CYS A 53 -12.83 13.16 -11.78
C CYS A 53 -13.99 13.14 -12.79
N LEU A 54 -14.86 12.11 -12.76
CA LEU A 54 -16.03 12.01 -13.64
C LEU A 54 -17.08 13.10 -13.39
N VAL A 55 -17.38 13.40 -12.13
CA VAL A 55 -18.30 14.49 -11.77
C VAL A 55 -17.76 15.84 -12.25
N ILE A 56 -16.45 16.05 -12.10
CA ILE A 56 -15.75 17.24 -12.57
C ILE A 56 -15.80 17.36 -14.10
N ILE A 57 -15.51 16.27 -14.83
CA ILE A 57 -15.57 16.25 -16.30
C ILE A 57 -17.01 16.46 -16.80
N ARG A 58 -18.00 15.90 -16.10
CA ARG A 58 -19.42 16.05 -16.44
C ARG A 58 -19.93 17.48 -16.24
N ASN A 59 -19.37 18.24 -15.30
CA ASN A 59 -19.71 19.65 -15.09
C ASN A 59 -18.72 20.59 -15.82
N LYS A 60 -18.75 20.52 -17.14
CA LYS A 60 -17.90 21.33 -18.06
C LYS A 60 -18.44 22.76 -18.26
N SER A 61 -18.84 23.46 -17.20
CA SER A 61 -19.46 24.78 -17.33
C SER A 61 -18.92 25.82 -16.36
N MET A 62 -17.59 25.96 -16.27
CA MET A 62 -16.88 27.26 -16.22
C MET A 62 -15.36 27.05 -16.02
N HIS A 63 -14.59 27.60 -16.95
CA HIS A 63 -13.13 27.57 -17.02
C HIS A 63 -12.51 28.46 -15.91
N THR A 64 -12.37 27.96 -14.67
CA THR A 64 -11.79 28.74 -13.54
C THR A 64 -10.83 27.92 -12.68
N HIS A 65 -9.78 28.58 -12.20
CA HIS A 65 -8.62 28.10 -11.44
C HIS A 65 -8.87 27.04 -10.33
N THR A 66 -10.10 26.89 -9.84
CA THR A 66 -10.50 25.98 -8.76
C THR A 66 -10.43 24.49 -9.14
N ASN A 67 -10.58 24.15 -10.43
CA ASN A 67 -10.67 22.74 -10.87
C ASN A 67 -9.31 22.02 -10.92
N TYR A 68 -8.21 22.77 -11.02
CA TYR A 68 -6.85 22.21 -11.01
C TYR A 68 -6.48 21.62 -9.64
N TYR A 69 -7.00 22.21 -8.55
CA TYR A 69 -6.75 21.74 -7.20
C TYR A 69 -7.40 20.38 -6.94
N LEU A 70 -8.67 20.21 -7.35
CA LEU A 70 -9.39 18.95 -7.22
C LEU A 70 -8.81 17.84 -8.12
N LEU A 71 -8.36 18.19 -9.33
CA LEU A 71 -7.62 17.28 -10.20
C LEU A 71 -6.27 16.88 -9.58
N SER A 72 -5.53 17.83 -9.02
CA SER A 72 -4.24 17.58 -8.38
C SER A 72 -4.38 16.73 -7.10
N LEU A 73 -5.48 16.89 -6.36
CA LEU A 73 -5.82 16.05 -5.22
C LEU A 73 -6.06 14.61 -5.69
N ALA A 74 -6.93 14.40 -6.68
CA ALA A 74 -7.21 13.08 -7.23
C ALA A 74 -5.96 12.40 -7.84
N LEU A 75 -5.10 13.16 -8.53
CA LEU A 75 -3.83 12.67 -9.06
C LEU A 75 -2.83 12.32 -7.94
N SER A 76 -2.79 13.12 -6.87
CA SER A 76 -1.94 12.85 -5.70
C SER A 76 -2.37 11.56 -5.00
N ASP A 77 -3.67 11.35 -4.79
CA ASP A 77 -4.17 10.12 -4.19
C ASP A 77 -3.92 8.88 -5.07
N LEU A 78 -4.05 9.00 -6.39
CA LEU A 78 -3.69 7.92 -7.33
C LEU A 78 -2.19 7.63 -7.32
N LEU A 79 -1.33 8.66 -7.29
CA LEU A 79 0.13 8.52 -7.18
C LEU A 79 0.54 7.87 -5.86
N VAL A 80 -0.06 8.28 -4.74
CA VAL A 80 0.18 7.69 -3.42
C VAL A 80 -0.26 6.22 -3.40
N LEU A 81 -1.41 5.88 -3.97
CA LEU A 81 -1.85 4.49 -4.12
C LEU A 81 -0.90 3.67 -4.98
N PHE A 82 -0.42 4.22 -6.09
CA PHE A 82 0.51 3.53 -6.99
C PHE A 82 1.89 3.32 -6.35
N LEU A 83 2.45 4.36 -5.72
CA LEU A 83 3.75 4.28 -5.04
C LEU A 83 3.70 3.48 -3.74
N GLY A 84 2.57 3.42 -3.05
CA GLY A 84 2.41 2.68 -1.79
C GLY A 84 2.25 1.17 -1.98
N ILE A 85 1.62 0.73 -3.08
CA ILE A 85 1.35 -0.70 -3.31
C ILE A 85 2.49 -1.40 -4.05
N VAL A 86 3.19 -0.70 -4.96
CA VAL A 86 4.32 -1.24 -5.74
C VAL A 86 5.43 -1.85 -4.88
N PRO A 87 5.95 -1.20 -3.81
CA PRO A 87 7.01 -1.77 -2.97
C PRO A 87 6.53 -2.91 -2.05
N PHE A 88 5.21 -3.11 -1.93
CA PHE A 88 4.64 -4.20 -1.15
C PHE A 88 4.28 -5.43 -2.01
N LEU A 89 4.13 -5.23 -3.32
CA LEU A 89 3.77 -6.25 -4.31
C LEU A 89 5.00 -6.82 -5.06
N LEU A 90 6.10 -6.06 -5.14
CA LEU A 90 7.45 -6.50 -5.56
C LEU A 90 8.21 -7.14 -4.39
#